data_AF-A0A285IP68-F1
#
_entry.id   AF-A0A285IP68-F1
#
_cell.length_a   1.000
_cell.length_b   1.000
_cell.length_c   1.000
_cell.angle_alpha   90.00
_cell.angle_beta   90.00
_cell.angle_gamma   90.00
#
_symmetry.space_group_name_H-M   'P 1'
#
loop_
_entity.id
_entity.type
_entity.pdbx_description
1 polymer ?
#
loop_
_entity_poly.entity_id
_entity_poly.type
_entity_poly.pdbx_seq_one_letter_code
_entity_poly.pdbx_strand_id
1 'polypeptide(L)'
;MRPRAVIALARRDAALRTNLWQQAVEIRREWLDIGFSTEPADRQVTEEAIASIYHRRPRFVWVDSPRAALEHLHGLPTHEDLRSWVASRRPPGRPPIASDIAAGLSFLRSTVDETYTEPPSDRPAPKRKKGESWPVLPPERALEMGLPFREILAQGVRDSLFRTFSAFYLNVRAALGPTPVCWYGQQDAWWIAHVDVLRRLGLAAPGAGRELAAWEALARSAGWWWPGDDRCVLVERPALVQPKRVEYRDGWTVTAAV
;
A
#
# COMPACT_ATOMS: atom_id res chain seq x y z
N MET A 1 -24.48 39.45 -5.47
CA MET A 1 -23.49 38.72 -6.30
C MET A 1 -24.15 38.24 -7.58
N ARG A 2 -23.51 38.37 -8.76
CA ARG A 2 -24.12 38.09 -10.07
C ARG A 2 -24.13 36.57 -10.35
N PRO A 3 -25.27 35.94 -10.73
CA PRO A 3 -25.43 34.49 -10.94
C PRO A 3 -24.39 33.85 -11.88
N ARG A 4 -23.88 34.60 -12.86
CA ARG A 4 -22.86 34.13 -13.82
C ARG A 4 -21.53 33.76 -13.16
N ALA A 5 -21.09 34.50 -12.15
CA ALA A 5 -19.82 34.24 -11.47
C ALA A 5 -19.86 32.95 -10.65
N VAL A 6 -21.01 32.68 -10.01
CA VAL A 6 -21.25 31.44 -9.24
C VAL A 6 -21.25 30.22 -10.17
N ILE A 7 -21.93 30.32 -11.31
CA ILE A 7 -21.96 29.23 -12.32
C ILE A 7 -20.55 28.97 -12.89
N ALA A 8 -19.75 30.01 -13.13
CA ALA A 8 -18.39 29.87 -13.63
C ALA A 8 -17.45 29.19 -12.60
N LEU A 9 -17.57 29.55 -11.31
CA LEU A 9 -16.81 28.92 -10.23
C LEU A 9 -17.18 27.45 -10.06
N ALA A 10 -18.47 27.13 -10.02
CA ALA A 10 -18.96 25.75 -9.96
C ALA A 10 -18.41 24.88 -11.11
N ARG A 11 -18.44 25.41 -12.34
CA ARG A 11 -17.85 24.71 -13.51
C ARG A 11 -16.35 24.48 -13.37
N ARG A 12 -15.62 25.44 -12.80
CA ARG A 12 -14.18 25.31 -12.54
C ARG A 12 -13.89 24.22 -11.50
N ASP A 13 -14.64 24.19 -10.40
CA ASP A 13 -14.44 23.23 -9.32
C ASP A 13 -14.77 21.79 -9.78
N ALA A 14 -15.86 21.62 -10.54
CA ALA A 14 -16.20 20.35 -11.17
C ALA A 14 -15.09 19.88 -12.13
N ALA A 15 -14.61 20.76 -13.02
CA ALA A 15 -13.54 20.43 -13.95
C ALA A 15 -12.23 20.08 -13.25
N LEU A 16 -11.90 20.76 -12.14
CA LEU A 16 -10.73 20.44 -11.31
C LEU A 16 -10.84 19.02 -10.75
N ARG A 17 -11.95 18.67 -10.09
CA ARG A 17 -12.13 17.32 -9.52
C ARG A 17 -12.09 16.22 -10.58
N THR A 18 -12.68 16.47 -11.76
CA THR A 18 -12.56 15.55 -12.89
C THR A 18 -11.11 15.39 -13.34
N ASN A 19 -10.35 16.48 -13.47
CA ASN A 19 -8.94 16.42 -13.86
C ASN A 19 -8.08 15.69 -12.82
N LEU A 20 -8.27 15.98 -11.53
CA LEU A 20 -7.59 15.26 -10.44
C LEU A 20 -7.90 13.75 -10.48
N TRP A 21 -9.15 13.38 -10.76
CA TRP A 21 -9.53 11.98 -10.90
C TRP A 21 -8.83 11.30 -12.09
N GLN A 22 -8.75 11.95 -13.25
CA GLN A 22 -8.03 11.39 -14.40
C GLN A 22 -6.53 11.17 -14.09
N GLN A 23 -5.89 12.11 -13.41
CA GLN A 23 -4.51 11.92 -12.95
C GLN A 23 -4.38 10.77 -11.93
N ALA A 24 -5.34 10.62 -11.01
CA ALA A 24 -5.37 9.48 -10.08
C ALA A 24 -5.51 8.13 -10.80
N VAL A 25 -6.26 8.07 -11.90
CA VAL A 25 -6.39 6.86 -12.74
C VAL A 25 -5.06 6.46 -13.36
N GLU A 26 -4.27 7.42 -13.85
CA GLU A 26 -2.96 7.14 -14.44
C GLU A 26 -1.96 6.65 -13.38
N ILE A 27 -1.92 7.29 -12.20
CA ILE A 27 -1.09 6.84 -11.08
C ILE A 27 -1.53 5.44 -10.61
N ARG A 28 -2.85 5.18 -10.53
CA ARG A 28 -3.36 3.85 -10.21
C ARG A 28 -2.92 2.80 -11.22
N ARG A 29 -2.93 3.11 -12.53
CA ARG A 29 -2.46 2.21 -13.58
C ARG A 29 -0.98 1.90 -13.41
N GLU A 30 -0.16 2.92 -13.15
CA GLU A 30 1.27 2.74 -12.86
C GLU A 30 1.49 1.74 -11.71
N TRP A 31 0.76 1.90 -10.60
CA TRP A 31 0.86 1.00 -9.46
C TRP A 31 0.24 -0.38 -9.68
N LEU A 32 -0.74 -0.48 -10.58
CA LEU A 32 -1.27 -1.75 -11.05
C LEU A 32 -0.18 -2.55 -11.76
N ASP A 33 0.55 -1.91 -12.69
CA ASP A 33 1.62 -2.53 -13.46
C ASP A 33 2.76 -2.98 -12.54
N ILE A 34 3.13 -2.16 -11.54
CA ILE A 34 4.13 -2.52 -10.52
C ILE A 34 3.69 -3.74 -9.70
N GLY A 35 2.44 -3.77 -9.25
CA GLY A 35 1.91 -4.88 -8.45
C GLY A 35 1.87 -6.20 -9.22
N PHE A 36 1.75 -6.16 -10.55
CA PHE A 36 1.79 -7.32 -11.44
C PHE A 36 3.16 -7.60 -12.07
N SER A 37 4.17 -6.77 -11.83
CA SER A 37 5.48 -6.93 -12.44
C SER A 37 6.08 -8.30 -12.14
N THR A 38 6.55 -8.95 -13.21
CA THR A 38 7.30 -10.21 -13.18
C THR A 38 8.74 -10.03 -13.65
N GLU A 39 9.20 -8.78 -13.79
CA GLU A 39 10.62 -8.49 -13.99
C GLU A 39 11.43 -8.95 -12.77
N PRO A 40 12.71 -9.34 -12.94
CA PRO A 40 13.57 -9.68 -11.81
C PRO A 40 13.66 -8.55 -10.77
N ALA A 41 13.85 -8.89 -9.50
CA ALA A 41 14.11 -7.91 -8.46
C ALA A 41 15.39 -7.14 -8.73
N ASP A 42 15.32 -5.85 -8.46
CA ASP A 42 16.51 -5.03 -8.30
C ASP A 42 17.01 -5.20 -6.86
N ARG A 43 17.99 -6.08 -6.68
CA ARG A 43 18.52 -6.38 -5.35
C ARG A 43 19.17 -5.17 -4.69
N GLN A 44 19.89 -4.35 -5.46
CA GLN A 44 20.57 -3.18 -4.92
C GLN A 44 19.56 -2.15 -4.40
N VAL A 45 18.58 -1.78 -5.23
CA VAL A 45 17.52 -0.83 -4.85
C VAL A 45 16.72 -1.36 -3.66
N THR A 46 16.43 -2.66 -3.64
CA THR A 46 15.72 -3.30 -2.52
C THR A 46 16.51 -3.18 -1.21
N GLU A 47 17.79 -3.52 -1.22
CA GLU A 47 18.63 -3.47 -0.03
C GLU A 47 18.81 -2.05 0.50
N GLU A 48 18.94 -1.06 -0.38
CA GLU A 48 19.01 0.36 -0.03
C GLU A 48 17.69 0.85 0.58
N ALA A 49 16.56 0.47 -0.02
CA ALA A 49 15.23 0.78 0.49
C ALA A 49 14.99 0.16 1.88
N ILE A 50 15.30 -1.12 2.06
CA ILE A 50 15.19 -1.80 3.35
C ILE A 50 16.12 -1.16 4.38
N ALA A 51 17.36 -0.81 4.02
CA ALA A 51 18.27 -0.15 4.94
C ALA A 51 17.75 1.22 5.40
N SER A 52 17.07 1.95 4.51
CA SER A 52 16.38 3.20 4.85
C SER A 52 15.22 2.96 5.82
N ILE A 53 14.38 1.95 5.58
CA ILE A 53 13.27 1.57 6.46
C ILE A 53 13.77 1.11 7.85
N TYR A 54 14.87 0.37 7.88
CA TYR A 54 15.50 -0.11 9.12
C TYR A 54 16.27 0.98 9.88
N HIS A 55 16.61 2.09 9.21
CA HIS A 55 17.62 3.05 9.66
C HIS A 55 19.00 2.43 9.97
N ARG A 56 19.30 1.27 9.37
CA ARG A 56 20.56 0.52 9.45
C ARG A 56 20.57 -0.58 8.38
N ARG A 57 21.73 -1.21 8.13
CA ARG A 57 21.83 -2.32 7.15
C ARG A 57 21.78 -3.68 7.85
N PRO A 58 20.71 -4.49 7.67
CA PRO A 58 20.69 -5.87 8.16
C PRO A 58 21.49 -6.81 7.23
N ARG A 59 21.71 -8.06 7.66
CA ARG A 59 22.16 -9.11 6.74
C ARG A 59 21.01 -9.52 5.82
N PHE A 60 21.19 -9.40 4.51
CA PHE A 60 20.17 -9.79 3.54
C PHE A 60 20.26 -11.27 3.19
N VAL A 61 19.10 -11.94 3.14
CA VAL A 61 18.96 -13.34 2.70
C VAL A 61 17.94 -13.34 1.57
N TRP A 62 18.41 -13.57 0.33
CA TRP A 62 17.56 -13.63 -0.85
C TRP A 62 17.12 -15.07 -1.13
N VAL A 63 15.84 -15.24 -1.44
CA VAL A 63 15.25 -16.52 -1.86
C VAL A 63 14.36 -16.34 -3.08
N ASP A 64 14.18 -17.42 -3.83
CA ASP A 64 13.46 -17.43 -5.10
C ASP A 64 11.93 -17.47 -4.93
N SER A 65 11.44 -17.86 -3.75
CA SER A 65 10.01 -17.94 -3.45
C SER A 65 9.70 -17.77 -1.96
N PRO A 66 8.46 -17.38 -1.60
CA PRO A 66 8.00 -17.32 -0.21
C PRO A 66 8.08 -18.68 0.49
N ARG A 67 7.93 -19.79 -0.25
CA ARG A 67 8.08 -21.14 0.30
C ARG A 67 9.53 -21.44 0.67
N ALA A 68 10.48 -21.06 -0.19
CA ALA A 68 11.91 -21.16 0.12
C ALA A 68 12.30 -20.29 1.33
N ALA A 69 11.58 -19.19 1.58
CA ALA A 69 11.83 -18.36 2.76
C ALA A 69 11.66 -19.11 4.09
N LEU A 70 10.80 -20.13 4.16
CA LEU A 70 10.42 -20.83 5.40
C LEU A 70 11.63 -21.35 6.19
N GLU A 71 12.67 -21.82 5.51
CA GLU A 71 13.91 -22.32 6.12
C GLU A 71 14.71 -21.20 6.84
N HIS A 72 14.42 -19.94 6.54
CA HIS A 72 15.11 -18.77 7.07
C HIS A 72 14.29 -17.96 8.07
N LEU A 73 13.01 -18.33 8.32
CA LEU A 73 12.10 -17.56 9.18
C LEU A 73 12.23 -17.88 10.67
N HIS A 74 13.01 -18.90 11.03
CA HIS A 74 13.17 -19.32 12.43
C HIS A 74 13.71 -18.18 13.32
N GLY A 75 12.98 -17.87 14.39
CA GLY A 75 13.35 -16.82 15.36
C GLY A 75 13.05 -15.39 14.90
N LEU A 76 12.34 -15.20 13.77
CA LEU A 76 11.83 -13.89 13.39
C LEU A 76 10.58 -13.51 14.22
N PRO A 77 10.32 -12.21 14.43
CA PRO A 77 9.19 -11.75 15.25
C PRO A 77 7.83 -12.20 14.69
N THR A 78 7.01 -12.78 15.55
CA THR A 78 5.66 -13.23 15.23
C THR A 78 4.63 -12.12 15.44
N HIS A 79 3.41 -12.32 14.91
CA HIS A 79 2.30 -11.40 15.17
C HIS A 79 1.91 -11.35 16.67
N GLU A 80 2.22 -12.38 17.45
CA GLU A 80 2.03 -12.37 18.90
C GLU A 80 3.06 -11.48 19.59
N ASP A 81 4.33 -11.55 19.17
CA ASP A 81 5.40 -10.68 19.68
C ASP A 81 5.03 -9.22 19.48
N LEU A 82 4.62 -8.82 18.26
CA LEU A 82 4.19 -7.44 17.98
C LEU A 82 3.00 -7.02 18.85
N ARG A 83 2.00 -7.90 19.03
CA ARG A 83 0.82 -7.60 19.86
C ARG A 83 1.21 -7.35 21.32
N SER A 84 2.21 -8.05 21.85
CA SER A 84 2.70 -7.85 23.22
C SER A 84 3.28 -6.44 23.44
N TRP A 85 3.86 -5.82 22.41
CA TRP A 85 4.44 -4.47 22.49
C TRP A 85 3.42 -3.34 22.41
N VAL A 86 2.22 -3.63 21.92
CA VAL A 86 1.10 -2.67 21.87
C VAL A 86 0.16 -2.83 23.08
N ALA A 87 0.30 -3.94 23.83
CA ALA A 87 -0.47 -4.19 25.05
C ALA A 87 -0.16 -3.17 26.16
N SER A 88 -1.11 -3.00 27.08
CA SER A 88 -1.00 -2.07 28.23
C SER A 88 0.21 -2.35 29.11
N ARG A 89 0.62 -3.62 29.22
CA ARG A 89 1.84 -4.05 29.90
C ARG A 89 2.84 -4.55 28.89
N ARG A 90 3.77 -3.68 28.50
CA ARG A 90 4.85 -4.02 27.57
C ARG A 90 5.88 -4.95 28.23
N PRO A 91 6.48 -5.89 27.47
CA PRO A 91 7.61 -6.66 27.95
C PRO A 91 8.84 -5.77 28.19
N PRO A 92 9.79 -6.19 29.05
CA PRO A 92 11.05 -5.47 29.23
C PRO A 92 11.95 -5.62 28.00
N GLY A 93 12.82 -4.63 27.76
CA GLY A 93 13.81 -4.65 26.67
C GLY A 93 13.46 -3.72 25.51
N ARG A 94 14.05 -3.97 24.34
CA ARG A 94 13.81 -3.20 23.11
C ARG A 94 12.75 -3.91 22.26
N PRO A 95 11.80 -3.18 21.64
CA PRO A 95 10.89 -3.78 20.67
C PRO A 95 11.66 -4.38 19.48
N PRO A 96 11.18 -5.50 18.89
CA PRO A 96 11.72 -6.01 17.65
C PRO A 96 11.66 -4.98 16.54
N ILE A 97 12.58 -5.02 15.59
CA ILE A 97 12.62 -4.08 14.47
C ILE A 97 11.30 -4.07 13.67
N ALA A 98 10.60 -5.20 13.60
CA ALA A 98 9.29 -5.31 12.97
C ALA A 98 8.23 -4.40 13.63
N SER A 99 8.30 -4.19 14.95
CA SER A 99 7.43 -3.25 15.65
C SER A 99 7.75 -1.79 15.31
N ASP A 100 9.04 -1.44 15.22
CA ASP A 100 9.49 -0.11 14.81
C ASP A 100 9.03 0.21 13.37
N ILE A 101 9.17 -0.75 12.46
CA ILE A 101 8.70 -0.64 11.07
C ILE A 101 7.18 -0.45 11.00
N ALA A 102 6.41 -1.23 11.78
CA ALA A 102 4.96 -1.10 11.83
C ALA A 102 4.53 0.26 12.38
N ALA A 103 5.23 0.77 13.40
CA ALA A 103 4.99 2.09 13.97
C ALA A 103 5.31 3.21 12.97
N GLY A 104 6.45 3.14 12.27
CA GLY A 104 6.83 4.08 11.21
C GLY A 104 5.79 4.12 10.09
N LEU A 105 5.41 2.94 9.56
CA LEU A 105 4.36 2.83 8.54
C LEU A 105 3.00 3.41 9.02
N SER A 106 2.63 3.17 10.28
CA SER A 106 1.42 3.78 10.86
C SER A 106 1.55 5.31 10.91
N PHE A 107 2.68 5.83 11.37
CA PHE A 107 2.93 7.27 11.47
C PHE A 107 2.92 7.95 10.09
N LEU A 108 3.56 7.33 9.09
CA LEU A 108 3.53 7.76 7.69
C LEU A 108 2.09 7.92 7.19
N ARG A 109 1.25 6.90 7.39
CA ARG A 109 -0.14 6.90 6.93
C ARG A 109 -0.98 7.94 7.68
N SER A 110 -0.82 8.05 8.99
CA SER A 110 -1.50 9.05 9.80
C SER A 110 -1.12 10.47 9.39
N THR A 111 0.16 10.75 9.14
CA THR A 111 0.64 12.06 8.70
C THR A 111 0.01 12.49 7.37
N VAL A 112 -0.08 11.56 6.42
CA VAL A 112 -0.72 11.82 5.12
C VAL A 112 -2.21 12.09 5.30
N ASP A 113 -2.87 11.34 6.17
CA ASP A 113 -4.29 11.51 6.45
C ASP A 113 -4.61 12.83 7.16
N GLU A 114 -3.79 13.23 8.13
CA GLU A 114 -3.92 14.46 8.89
C GLU A 114 -3.67 15.72 8.05
N THR A 115 -2.77 15.63 7.06
CA THR A 115 -2.40 16.75 6.19
C THR A 115 -3.21 16.83 4.90
N TYR A 116 -4.18 15.92 4.73
CA TYR A 116 -5.02 15.90 3.54
C TYR A 116 -5.88 17.16 3.40
N THR A 117 -5.95 17.68 2.20
CA THR A 117 -6.82 18.80 1.83
C THR A 117 -7.86 18.36 0.81
N GLU A 118 -9.14 18.52 1.17
CA GLU A 118 -10.26 18.24 0.27
C GLU A 118 -10.32 19.30 -0.85
N PRO A 119 -10.31 18.91 -2.15
CA PRO A 119 -10.44 19.88 -3.23
C PRO A 119 -11.83 20.54 -3.20
N PRO A 120 -11.97 21.78 -3.69
CA PRO A 120 -13.27 22.46 -3.70
C PRO A 120 -14.31 21.65 -4.50
N SER A 121 -15.57 21.73 -4.07
CA SER A 121 -16.71 21.04 -4.68
C SER A 121 -17.75 22.06 -5.10
N ASP A 122 -18.30 21.89 -6.30
CA ASP A 122 -19.49 22.63 -6.76
C ASP A 122 -20.79 22.07 -6.17
N ARG A 123 -20.73 20.90 -5.51
CA ARG A 123 -21.88 20.20 -4.93
C ARG A 123 -21.72 20.05 -3.42
N PRO A 124 -22.80 20.19 -2.64
CA PRO A 124 -22.78 19.86 -1.23
C PRO A 124 -22.58 18.34 -1.06
N ALA A 125 -21.79 17.95 -0.06
CA ALA A 125 -21.64 16.54 0.28
C ALA A 125 -23.00 15.94 0.66
N PRO A 126 -23.34 14.72 0.17
CA PRO A 126 -24.57 14.07 0.55
C PRO A 126 -24.62 13.83 2.07
N LYS A 127 -25.82 13.85 2.65
CA LYS A 127 -25.98 13.50 4.07
C LYS A 127 -25.87 11.99 4.23
N ARG A 128 -25.18 11.54 5.27
CA ARG A 128 -25.13 10.14 5.71
C ARG A 128 -25.33 10.02 7.21
N LYS A 129 -25.79 8.86 7.69
CA LYS A 129 -25.83 8.59 9.14
C LYS A 129 -24.41 8.33 9.66
N LYS A 130 -24.17 8.63 10.94
CA LYS A 130 -22.89 8.32 11.60
C LYS A 130 -22.67 6.80 11.59
N GLY A 131 -21.53 6.36 11.08
CA GLY A 131 -21.17 4.94 10.97
C GLY A 131 -21.64 4.25 9.69
N GLU A 132 -22.44 4.92 8.86
CA GLU A 132 -22.85 4.39 7.55
C GLU A 132 -21.72 4.58 6.52
N SER A 133 -21.36 3.52 5.80
CA SER A 133 -20.39 3.60 4.71
C SER A 133 -20.97 4.39 3.54
N TRP A 134 -20.10 5.13 2.82
CA TRP A 134 -20.50 5.72 1.55
C TRP A 134 -20.84 4.61 0.53
N PRO A 135 -21.79 4.85 -0.39
CA PRO A 135 -22.05 3.90 -1.45
C PRO A 135 -20.82 3.75 -2.34
N VAL A 136 -20.56 2.52 -2.81
CA VAL A 136 -19.53 2.26 -3.81
C VAL A 136 -20.14 2.49 -5.19
N LEU A 137 -19.66 3.51 -5.89
CA LEU A 137 -20.20 3.95 -7.17
C LEU A 137 -19.08 4.03 -8.22
N PRO A 138 -19.42 3.94 -9.52
CA PRO A 138 -18.52 4.38 -10.57
C PRO A 138 -18.04 5.82 -10.30
N PRO A 139 -16.74 6.12 -10.47
CA PRO A 139 -16.16 7.42 -10.10
C PRO A 139 -16.90 8.62 -10.71
N GLU A 140 -17.38 8.49 -11.95
CA GLU A 140 -18.15 9.52 -12.64
C GLU A 140 -19.44 9.84 -11.89
N ARG A 141 -20.16 8.79 -11.44
CA ARG A 141 -21.37 8.94 -10.62
C ARG A 141 -21.07 9.43 -9.21
N ALA A 142 -19.95 9.03 -8.63
CA ALA A 142 -19.52 9.52 -7.32
C ALA A 142 -19.23 11.03 -7.34
N LEU A 143 -18.54 11.51 -8.38
CA LEU A 143 -18.28 12.93 -8.63
C LEU A 143 -19.60 13.69 -8.84
N GLU A 144 -20.51 13.17 -9.66
CA GLU A 144 -21.83 13.76 -9.85
C GLU A 144 -22.65 13.79 -8.54
N MET A 145 -22.58 12.77 -7.71
CA MET A 145 -23.29 12.77 -6.43
C MET A 145 -22.64 13.69 -5.38
N GLY A 146 -21.50 14.30 -5.69
CA GLY A 146 -20.78 15.18 -4.76
C GLY A 146 -20.18 14.43 -3.57
N LEU A 147 -19.81 13.15 -3.75
CA LEU A 147 -19.11 12.40 -2.70
C LEU A 147 -17.80 13.13 -2.32
N PRO A 148 -17.34 13.01 -1.06
CA PRO A 148 -16.01 13.47 -0.67
C PRO A 148 -14.95 12.87 -1.60
N PHE A 149 -14.08 13.70 -2.14
CA PHE A 149 -13.06 13.27 -3.10
C PHE A 149 -12.10 12.26 -2.48
N ARG A 150 -11.82 12.38 -1.17
CA ARG A 150 -11.08 11.38 -0.40
C ARG A 150 -11.67 9.98 -0.54
N GLU A 151 -12.99 9.89 -0.48
CA GLU A 151 -13.70 8.61 -0.60
C GLU A 151 -13.59 8.04 -2.01
N ILE A 152 -13.70 8.91 -3.03
CA ILE A 152 -13.52 8.53 -4.43
C ILE A 152 -12.12 7.96 -4.66
N LEU A 153 -11.08 8.59 -4.09
CA LEU A 153 -9.70 8.09 -4.14
C LEU A 153 -9.51 6.78 -3.35
N ALA A 154 -10.11 6.66 -2.17
CA ALA A 154 -10.05 5.44 -1.38
C ALA A 154 -10.68 4.26 -2.13
N GLN A 155 -11.91 4.40 -2.62
CA GLN A 155 -12.61 3.33 -3.33
C GLN A 155 -11.98 3.03 -4.70
N GLY A 156 -11.62 4.09 -5.43
CA GLY A 156 -11.18 4.03 -6.82
C GLY A 156 -9.71 3.64 -7.00
N VAL A 157 -8.84 3.97 -6.03
CA VAL A 157 -7.41 3.65 -6.07
C VAL A 157 -7.09 2.55 -5.06
N ARG A 158 -7.20 2.86 -3.76
CA ARG A 158 -6.74 2.00 -2.67
C ARG A 158 -7.48 0.66 -2.64
N ASP A 159 -8.79 0.70 -2.51
CA ASP A 159 -9.61 -0.49 -2.32
C ASP A 159 -9.72 -1.28 -3.63
N SER A 160 -9.69 -0.59 -4.78
CA SER A 160 -9.61 -1.23 -6.10
C SER A 160 -8.34 -2.07 -6.24
N LEU A 161 -7.18 -1.49 -5.98
CA LEU A 161 -5.91 -2.21 -6.05
C LEU A 161 -5.81 -3.29 -4.98
N PHE A 162 -6.30 -3.02 -3.76
CA PHE A 162 -6.33 -4.02 -2.69
C PHE A 162 -7.09 -5.27 -3.12
N ARG A 163 -8.32 -5.12 -3.64
CA ARG A 163 -9.11 -6.26 -4.14
C ARG A 163 -8.38 -7.06 -5.21
N THR A 164 -7.69 -6.37 -6.11
CA THR A 164 -6.90 -7.01 -7.17
C THR A 164 -5.72 -7.79 -6.61
N PHE A 165 -4.93 -7.19 -5.72
CA PHE A 165 -3.71 -7.82 -5.20
C PHE A 165 -3.99 -8.88 -4.14
N SER A 166 -4.98 -8.66 -3.28
CA SER A 166 -5.38 -9.60 -2.24
C SER A 166 -5.84 -10.93 -2.81
N ALA A 167 -6.39 -10.94 -4.02
CA ALA A 167 -6.82 -12.15 -4.70
C ALA A 167 -5.68 -13.17 -4.91
N PHE A 168 -4.41 -12.73 -4.94
CA PHE A 168 -3.29 -13.65 -5.12
C PHE A 168 -2.35 -13.75 -3.92
N TYR A 169 -1.97 -12.65 -3.26
CA TYR A 169 -1.06 -12.78 -2.11
C TYR A 169 -1.72 -13.48 -0.92
N LEU A 170 -3.06 -13.41 -0.76
CA LEU A 170 -3.75 -14.18 0.28
C LEU A 170 -3.73 -15.68 0.00
N ASN A 171 -3.77 -16.11 -1.27
CA ASN A 171 -3.62 -17.52 -1.62
C ASN A 171 -2.21 -18.02 -1.34
N VAL A 172 -1.19 -17.21 -1.66
CA VAL A 172 0.20 -17.50 -1.30
C VAL A 172 0.33 -17.59 0.23
N ARG A 173 -0.24 -16.64 0.97
CA ARG A 173 -0.26 -16.67 2.44
C ARG A 173 -0.93 -17.93 2.98
N ALA A 174 -2.06 -18.33 2.42
CA ALA A 174 -2.77 -19.54 2.82
C ALA A 174 -1.93 -20.80 2.55
N ALA A 175 -1.23 -20.86 1.42
CA ALA A 175 -0.35 -21.97 1.06
C ALA A 175 0.90 -22.08 1.95
N LEU A 176 1.42 -20.96 2.46
CA LEU A 176 2.53 -20.95 3.42
C LEU A 176 2.13 -21.39 4.83
N GLY A 177 0.86 -21.22 5.19
CA GLY A 177 0.41 -21.38 6.57
C GLY A 177 0.90 -20.26 7.49
N PRO A 178 0.92 -20.49 8.82
CA PRO A 178 1.39 -19.51 9.79
C PRO A 178 2.86 -19.14 9.55
N THR A 179 3.13 -17.84 9.39
CA THR A 179 4.49 -17.30 9.27
C THR A 179 4.67 -16.13 10.24
N PRO A 180 5.93 -15.77 10.57
CA PRO A 180 6.23 -14.52 11.28
C PRO A 180 5.72 -13.29 10.53
N VAL A 181 5.84 -12.12 11.16
CA VAL A 181 5.39 -10.85 10.57
C VAL A 181 6.13 -10.60 9.27
N CYS A 182 5.37 -10.28 8.22
CA CYS A 182 5.88 -9.95 6.91
C CYS A 182 5.14 -8.79 6.26
N TRP A 183 5.75 -8.31 5.20
CA TRP A 183 5.21 -7.36 4.25
C TRP A 183 5.36 -7.94 2.84
N TYR A 184 4.56 -7.46 1.91
CA TYR A 184 4.37 -8.13 0.63
C TYR A 184 5.10 -7.42 -0.53
N GLY A 185 5.93 -6.42 -0.25
CA GLY A 185 6.69 -5.68 -1.27
C GLY A 185 5.80 -5.15 -2.38
N GLN A 186 5.95 -5.65 -3.61
CA GLN A 186 5.11 -5.23 -4.74
C GLN A 186 3.60 -5.36 -4.49
N GLN A 187 3.16 -6.34 -3.69
CA GLN A 187 1.73 -6.52 -3.43
C GLN A 187 1.16 -5.53 -2.40
N ASP A 188 2.03 -4.76 -1.73
CA ASP A 188 1.65 -3.62 -0.91
C ASP A 188 1.41 -2.33 -1.73
N ALA A 189 1.55 -2.41 -3.06
CA ALA A 189 1.30 -1.29 -3.98
C ALA A 189 -0.07 -0.61 -3.81
N TRP A 190 -1.09 -1.29 -3.28
CA TRP A 190 -2.43 -0.70 -3.10
C TRP A 190 -2.46 0.48 -2.12
N TRP A 191 -1.73 0.43 -1.01
CA TRP A 191 -1.69 1.53 -0.04
C TRP A 191 -0.65 2.56 -0.45
N ILE A 192 0.46 2.12 -1.06
CA ILE A 192 1.51 3.00 -1.57
C ILE A 192 0.92 3.91 -2.66
N ALA A 193 0.16 3.34 -3.60
CA ALA A 193 -0.57 4.08 -4.63
C ALA A 193 -1.49 5.14 -4.05
N HIS A 194 -2.22 4.82 -2.97
CA HIS A 194 -3.11 5.78 -2.33
C HIS A 194 -2.34 6.99 -1.79
N VAL A 195 -1.25 6.74 -1.04
CA VAL A 195 -0.42 7.81 -0.49
C VAL A 195 0.27 8.62 -1.59
N ASP A 196 0.80 7.95 -2.61
CA ASP A 196 1.46 8.58 -3.75
C ASP A 196 0.50 9.44 -4.58
N VAL A 197 -0.75 9.00 -4.79
CA VAL A 197 -1.79 9.83 -5.41
C VAL A 197 -2.03 11.11 -4.61
N LEU A 198 -2.21 11.01 -3.29
CA LEU A 198 -2.43 12.20 -2.46
C LEU A 198 -1.26 13.18 -2.56
N ARG A 199 -0.03 12.67 -2.62
CA ARG A 199 1.19 13.47 -2.75
C ARG A 199 1.30 14.12 -4.14
N ARG A 200 1.22 13.33 -5.22
CA ARG A 200 1.40 13.83 -6.61
C ARG A 200 0.31 14.81 -7.03
N LEU A 201 -0.90 14.68 -6.48
CA LEU A 201 -2.00 15.61 -6.72
C LEU A 201 -1.95 16.87 -5.83
N GLY A 202 -0.98 16.99 -4.93
CA GLY A 202 -0.88 18.12 -4.00
C GLY A 202 -2.00 18.14 -2.95
N LEU A 203 -2.59 16.98 -2.65
CA LEU A 203 -3.68 16.82 -1.68
C LEU A 203 -3.17 16.48 -0.28
N ALA A 204 -1.88 16.27 -0.06
CA ALA A 204 -1.26 16.06 1.24
C ALA A 204 0.06 16.86 1.36
N ALA A 205 0.52 17.14 2.58
CA ALA A 205 1.74 17.93 2.78
C ALA A 205 3.02 17.16 2.33
N PRO A 206 4.08 17.84 1.89
CA PRO A 206 5.29 17.19 1.37
C PRO A 206 6.11 16.38 2.40
N GLY A 207 5.85 16.57 3.70
CA GLY A 207 6.72 16.11 4.80
C GLY A 207 6.95 14.59 4.88
N ALA A 208 6.06 13.79 4.29
CA ALA A 208 6.13 12.33 4.28
C ALA A 208 6.96 11.74 3.11
N GLY A 209 7.50 12.57 2.22
CA GLY A 209 8.06 12.11 0.94
C GLY A 209 9.26 11.16 1.04
N ARG A 210 10.17 11.36 2.01
CA ARG A 210 11.38 10.55 2.12
C ARG A 210 11.09 9.12 2.61
N GLU A 211 10.21 9.00 3.60
CA GLU A 211 9.83 7.69 4.14
C GLU A 211 9.02 6.91 3.11
N LEU A 212 8.07 7.57 2.44
CA LEU A 212 7.32 6.98 1.33
C LEU A 212 8.23 6.47 0.21
N ALA A 213 9.27 7.24 -0.17
CA ALA A 213 10.17 6.85 -1.25
C ALA A 213 10.86 5.49 -1.02
N ALA A 214 11.17 5.13 0.22
CA ALA A 214 11.75 3.82 0.53
C ALA A 214 10.72 2.70 0.30
N TRP A 215 9.46 2.90 0.71
CA TRP A 215 8.38 1.95 0.44
C TRP A 215 8.05 1.86 -1.05
N GLU A 216 8.07 2.98 -1.77
CA GLU A 216 7.88 3.01 -3.22
C GLU A 216 8.97 2.23 -3.96
N ALA A 217 10.24 2.45 -3.59
CA ALA A 217 11.38 1.74 -4.13
C ALA A 217 11.26 0.23 -3.87
N LEU A 218 10.94 -0.16 -2.64
CA LEU A 218 10.77 -1.56 -2.25
C LEU A 218 9.66 -2.27 -3.05
N ALA A 219 8.50 -1.65 -3.21
CA ALA A 219 7.42 -2.23 -4.01
C ALA A 219 7.79 -2.34 -5.50
N ARG A 220 8.64 -1.43 -5.99
CA ARG A 220 9.17 -1.44 -7.37
C ARG A 220 10.32 -2.40 -7.58
N SER A 221 10.92 -2.95 -6.52
CA SER A 221 12.15 -3.70 -6.64
C SER A 221 12.07 -5.14 -6.14
N ALA A 222 11.11 -5.54 -5.29
CA ALA A 222 11.05 -6.91 -4.76
C ALA A 222 9.64 -7.40 -4.40
N GLY A 223 9.57 -8.69 -4.09
CA GLY A 223 8.39 -9.35 -3.53
C GLY A 223 8.35 -9.30 -2.01
N TRP A 224 7.95 -10.42 -1.40
CA TRP A 224 7.73 -10.55 0.03
C TRP A 224 9.01 -10.29 0.81
N TRP A 225 8.85 -9.87 2.07
CA TRP A 225 9.97 -9.77 2.98
C TRP A 225 9.58 -9.95 4.44
N TRP A 226 10.48 -10.54 5.21
CA TRP A 226 10.35 -10.74 6.65
C TRP A 226 11.49 -10.02 7.37
N PRO A 227 11.17 -9.01 8.21
CA PRO A 227 12.19 -8.36 8.98
C PRO A 227 12.55 -9.14 10.25
N GLY A 228 13.83 -9.35 10.44
CA GLY A 228 14.44 -9.73 11.71
C GLY A 228 15.43 -8.69 12.20
N ASP A 229 15.81 -8.82 13.47
CA ASP A 229 16.76 -7.91 14.10
C ASP A 229 18.14 -8.03 13.48
N ASP A 230 18.64 -9.22 13.13
CA ASP A 230 19.97 -9.32 12.50
C ASP A 230 19.91 -9.53 10.99
N ARG A 231 18.82 -10.13 10.50
CA ARG A 231 18.66 -10.48 9.09
C ARG A 231 17.29 -10.09 8.55
N CYS A 232 17.26 -9.73 7.27
CA CYS A 232 16.03 -9.55 6.52
C CYS A 232 15.97 -10.60 5.41
N VAL A 233 14.88 -11.37 5.39
CA VAL A 233 14.64 -12.35 4.32
C VAL A 233 13.84 -11.66 3.23
N LEU A 234 14.39 -11.63 2.02
CA LEU A 234 13.83 -10.96 0.84
C LEU A 234 13.51 -12.00 -0.22
N VAL A 235 12.36 -11.85 -0.85
CA VAL A 235 11.91 -12.75 -1.91
C VAL A 235 12.02 -12.08 -3.26
N GLU A 236 12.49 -12.86 -4.23
CA GLU A 236 12.38 -12.51 -5.63
C GLU A 236 10.92 -12.17 -6.03
N ARG A 237 10.76 -11.46 -7.13
CA ARG A 237 9.45 -11.30 -7.76
C ARG A 237 8.94 -12.60 -8.36
N PRO A 238 7.61 -12.80 -8.41
CA PRO A 238 7.04 -13.93 -9.11
C PRO A 238 7.50 -13.99 -10.57
N ALA A 239 7.69 -15.19 -11.10
CA ALA A 239 7.88 -15.44 -12.52
C ALA A 239 6.60 -15.22 -13.33
N LEU A 240 5.44 -15.42 -12.70
CA LEU A 240 4.13 -15.25 -13.30
C LEU A 240 3.13 -14.76 -12.26
N VAL A 241 2.30 -13.77 -12.63
CA VAL A 241 1.12 -13.37 -11.84
C VAL A 241 -0.10 -13.36 -12.77
N GLN A 242 -1.10 -14.17 -12.42
CA GLN A 242 -2.40 -14.25 -13.07
C GLN A 242 -3.51 -14.26 -11.99
N PRO A 243 -4.76 -13.90 -12.33
CA PRO A 243 -5.85 -13.78 -11.35
C PRO A 243 -6.08 -15.00 -10.45
N LYS A 244 -5.72 -16.20 -10.90
CA LYS A 244 -5.89 -17.47 -10.15
C LYS A 244 -4.60 -18.27 -10.01
N ARG A 245 -3.44 -17.73 -10.42
CA ARG A 245 -2.16 -18.46 -10.44
C ARG A 245 -1.01 -17.52 -10.21
N VAL A 246 -0.13 -17.87 -9.28
CA VAL A 246 1.18 -17.23 -9.10
C VAL A 246 2.25 -18.30 -9.19
N GLU A 247 3.32 -18.04 -9.93
CA GLU A 247 4.49 -18.92 -10.02
C GLU A 247 5.74 -18.14 -9.65
N TYR A 248 6.61 -18.74 -8.84
CA TYR A 248 7.88 -18.17 -8.39
C TYR A 248 9.06 -18.77 -9.15
N ARG A 249 10.25 -18.15 -9.00
CA ARG A 249 11.45 -18.47 -9.79
C ARG A 249 11.98 -19.89 -9.58
N ASP A 250 11.67 -20.49 -8.44
CA ASP A 250 11.98 -21.89 -8.10
C ASP A 250 10.94 -22.91 -8.63
N GLY A 251 9.98 -22.45 -9.43
CA GLY A 251 8.87 -23.26 -9.96
C GLY A 251 7.73 -23.48 -8.97
N TRP A 252 7.79 -22.94 -7.75
CA TRP A 252 6.67 -23.06 -6.80
C TRP A 252 5.46 -22.30 -7.33
N THR A 253 4.36 -23.02 -7.51
CA THR A 253 3.11 -22.48 -8.04
C THR A 253 2.00 -22.54 -6.99
N VAL A 254 1.25 -21.46 -6.87
CA VAL A 254 0.04 -21.38 -6.05
C VAL A 254 -1.15 -21.06 -6.95
N THR A 255 -2.17 -21.91 -6.92
CA THR A 255 -3.43 -21.72 -7.64
C THR A 255 -4.58 -21.47 -6.66
N ALA A 256 -5.44 -20.50 -6.97
CA ALA A 256 -6.68 -20.30 -6.23
C ALA A 256 -7.58 -21.53 -6.37
N ALA A 257 -8.19 -21.99 -5.27
CA ALA A 257 -9.27 -22.99 -5.35
C ALA A 257 -10.45 -22.41 -6.15
N VAL A 258 -11.11 -23.26 -6.97
CA VAL A 258 -12.27 -22.89 -7.79
C VAL A 258 -13.46 -22.52 -6.92
#